data_AF-A0AAD9YU79-F1
#
_entry.id   AF-A0AAD9YU79-F1
#
_cell.length_a   1.000
_cell.length_b   1.000
_cell.length_c   1.000
_cell.angle_alpha   90.00
_cell.angle_beta   90.00
_cell.angle_gamma   90.00
#
_symmetry.space_group_name_H-M   'P 1'
#
loop_
_entity.id
_entity.type
_entity.pdbx_description
1 polymer ?
#
loop_
_entity_poly.entity_id
_entity_poly.type
_entity_poly.pdbx_seq_one_letter_code
_entity_poly.pdbx_strand_id
1 'polypeptide(L)'
;MRFWKQTVEESSEQKASQGNAVEESGGRASDVETAIQARPNSHHEKQPTLRFTAHQAFYIFGLDGVGAAILSGGINFGIAYGMYSFQNLATHPIRLFQLPNTLAGDAVVTILVQTMITWFIELILVEHDLKNGAIRPIGFYREPVRPLWRWLMLLAPIEDGGQVVPARSKKWPAFIVDQFIRIGLIFVVSFFLLWAPAVGILVAIGKRGTGSDWDWYFQKQWAPQIFKGVLGGILALLTTPVMASFWLVREGWRLRRGEPIME
;
A
#
# COMPACT_ATOMS: atom_id res chain seq x y z
N MET A 1 -11.04 -25.07 -40.52
CA MET A 1 -12.09 -24.03 -40.40
C MET A 1 -13.47 -24.42 -40.95
N ARG A 2 -13.84 -25.71 -41.07
CA ARG A 2 -15.20 -26.16 -41.46
C ARG A 2 -16.02 -26.82 -40.34
N PHE A 3 -15.39 -27.23 -39.24
CA PHE A 3 -16.07 -27.91 -38.13
C PHE A 3 -16.89 -26.95 -37.23
N TRP A 4 -16.50 -25.67 -37.18
CA TRP A 4 -17.13 -24.67 -36.30
C TRP A 4 -18.38 -23.98 -36.88
N LYS A 5 -18.68 -24.15 -38.18
CA LYS A 5 -19.89 -23.54 -38.78
C LYS A 5 -21.14 -24.40 -38.58
N GLN A 6 -21.04 -25.73 -38.65
CA GLN A 6 -22.19 -26.64 -38.47
C GLN A 6 -22.77 -26.58 -37.05
N THR A 7 -21.93 -26.46 -36.02
CA THR A 7 -22.39 -26.43 -34.62
C THR A 7 -23.17 -25.16 -34.28
N VAL A 8 -22.95 -24.07 -35.01
CA VAL A 8 -23.66 -22.79 -34.81
C VAL A 8 -25.03 -22.82 -35.48
N GLU A 9 -25.15 -23.49 -36.64
CA GLU A 9 -26.42 -23.63 -37.37
C GLU A 9 -27.39 -24.57 -36.64
N GLU A 10 -26.94 -25.74 -36.15
CA GLU A 10 -27.78 -26.68 -35.39
C GLU A 10 -28.30 -26.08 -34.06
N SER A 11 -27.47 -25.26 -33.39
CA SER A 11 -27.88 -24.53 -32.18
C SER A 11 -28.93 -23.44 -32.45
N SER A 12 -29.00 -22.91 -33.67
CA SER A 12 -29.94 -21.84 -34.03
C SER A 12 -31.32 -22.40 -34.38
N GLU A 13 -31.38 -23.57 -35.03
CA GLU A 13 -32.64 -24.25 -35.35
C GLU A 13 -33.32 -24.86 -34.12
N GLN A 14 -32.56 -25.38 -33.14
CA GLN A 14 -33.14 -25.85 -31.88
C GLN A 14 -33.73 -24.74 -31.01
N LYS A 15 -33.22 -23.49 -31.11
CA LYS A 15 -33.79 -22.34 -30.40
C LYS A 15 -35.04 -21.77 -31.07
N ALA A 16 -35.22 -21.98 -32.37
CA ALA A 16 -36.40 -21.49 -33.09
C ALA A 16 -37.63 -22.39 -32.90
N SER A 17 -37.46 -23.69 -32.62
CA SER A 17 -38.56 -24.64 -32.47
C SER A 17 -39.15 -24.73 -31.05
N GLN A 18 -38.49 -24.16 -30.03
CA GLN A 18 -39.00 -24.11 -28.65
C GLN A 18 -39.85 -22.86 -28.35
N GLY A 19 -40.12 -22.01 -29.35
CA GLY A 19 -40.77 -20.70 -29.15
C GLY A 19 -42.29 -20.65 -29.23
N ASN A 20 -43.00 -21.71 -29.64
CA ASN A 20 -44.45 -21.62 -29.90
C ASN A 20 -45.22 -22.80 -29.33
N ALA A 21 -45.55 -22.74 -28.04
CA ALA A 21 -46.73 -23.41 -27.47
C ALA A 21 -46.95 -22.95 -26.03
N VAL A 22 -47.76 -21.90 -25.78
CA VAL A 22 -48.73 -21.86 -24.68
C VAL A 22 -49.84 -20.86 -25.07
N GLU A 23 -51.06 -21.39 -25.06
CA GLU A 23 -52.35 -20.81 -25.34
C GLU A 23 -52.91 -20.04 -24.12
N GLU A 24 -53.88 -19.17 -24.36
CA GLU A 24 -54.52 -18.23 -23.44
C GLU A 24 -55.00 -18.81 -22.10
N SER A 25 -54.79 -18.07 -21.00
CA SER A 25 -55.77 -17.94 -19.91
C SER A 25 -55.45 -16.73 -19.04
N GLY A 26 -56.46 -15.88 -18.82
CA GLY A 26 -56.33 -14.56 -18.22
C GLY A 26 -55.88 -14.55 -16.75
N GLY A 27 -55.11 -13.52 -16.39
CA GLY A 27 -54.77 -13.22 -15.00
C GLY A 27 -53.75 -12.08 -14.87
N ARG A 28 -54.24 -10.88 -14.53
CA ARG A 28 -53.56 -9.74 -13.89
C ARG A 28 -52.11 -9.40 -14.29
N ALA A 29 -51.98 -8.28 -15.01
CA ALA A 29 -50.74 -7.58 -15.34
C ALA A 29 -50.06 -6.86 -14.15
N SER A 30 -50.01 -7.45 -12.96
CA SER A 30 -49.33 -6.87 -11.78
C SER A 30 -48.04 -7.58 -11.37
N ASP A 31 -47.75 -8.77 -11.92
CA ASP A 31 -46.76 -9.66 -11.32
C ASP A 31 -45.47 -9.79 -12.17
N VAL A 32 -45.43 -9.18 -13.36
CA VAL A 32 -44.27 -9.27 -14.28
C VAL A 32 -43.26 -8.12 -14.08
N GLU A 33 -43.68 -6.99 -13.52
CA GLU A 33 -42.81 -5.82 -13.34
C GLU A 33 -41.92 -5.89 -12.07
N THR A 34 -42.18 -6.87 -11.19
CA THR A 34 -41.38 -7.09 -9.98
C THR A 34 -40.22 -8.08 -10.20
N ALA A 35 -40.17 -8.78 -11.34
CA ALA A 35 -39.19 -9.83 -11.59
C ALA A 35 -37.91 -9.38 -12.36
N ILE A 36 -37.80 -8.10 -12.73
CA ILE A 36 -36.62 -7.55 -13.43
C ILE A 36 -35.65 -6.80 -12.48
N GLN A 37 -36.05 -6.53 -11.24
CA GLN A 37 -35.17 -5.94 -10.21
C GLN A 37 -34.69 -6.98 -9.20
N ALA A 38 -33.64 -7.71 -9.59
CA ALA A 38 -32.52 -8.13 -8.74
C ALA A 38 -31.84 -9.32 -9.43
N ARG A 39 -31.02 -9.06 -10.44
CA ARG A 39 -29.83 -9.91 -10.58
C ARG A 39 -28.98 -9.62 -9.34
N PRO A 40 -28.75 -10.56 -8.43
CA PRO A 40 -27.73 -10.37 -7.42
C PRO A 40 -26.41 -10.38 -8.21
N ASN A 41 -25.82 -9.19 -8.43
CA ASN A 41 -24.44 -9.11 -8.87
C ASN A 41 -23.62 -9.81 -7.80
N SER A 42 -23.18 -11.03 -8.11
CA SER A 42 -22.43 -11.94 -7.25
C SER A 42 -20.96 -11.54 -7.14
N HIS A 43 -20.67 -10.25 -7.14
CA HIS A 43 -19.47 -9.74 -6.50
C HIS A 43 -19.81 -9.59 -5.04
N HIS A 44 -19.16 -10.38 -4.19
CA HIS A 44 -19.15 -10.15 -2.75
C HIS A 44 -18.52 -8.78 -2.47
N GLU A 45 -19.24 -7.68 -2.71
CA GLU A 45 -18.88 -6.35 -2.21
C GLU A 45 -19.00 -6.41 -0.68
N LYS A 46 -17.92 -6.85 -0.03
CA LYS A 46 -17.87 -6.99 1.42
C LYS A 46 -18.02 -5.60 2.02
N GLN A 47 -19.19 -5.34 2.58
CA GLN A 47 -19.52 -4.06 3.21
C GLN A 47 -18.42 -3.62 4.20
N PRO A 48 -18.07 -2.33 4.25
CA PRO A 48 -17.05 -1.81 5.16
C PRO A 48 -17.36 -2.15 6.62
N THR A 49 -16.33 -2.53 7.36
CA THR A 49 -16.54 -2.96 8.75
C THR A 49 -16.82 -1.77 9.66
N LEU A 50 -17.85 -1.88 10.49
CA LEU A 50 -18.31 -0.83 11.42
C LEU A 50 -17.56 -0.80 12.75
N ARG A 51 -16.73 -1.81 13.02
CA ARG A 51 -15.88 -1.93 14.22
C ARG A 51 -14.52 -2.48 13.84
N PHE A 52 -13.50 -2.18 14.63
CA PHE A 52 -12.18 -2.75 14.46
C PHE A 52 -12.20 -4.24 14.83
N THR A 53 -11.89 -5.10 13.87
CA THR A 53 -11.91 -6.57 14.09
C THR A 53 -10.54 -7.10 14.47
N ALA A 54 -10.49 -8.20 15.22
CA ALA A 54 -9.23 -8.86 15.58
C ALA A 54 -8.45 -9.32 14.32
N HIS A 55 -9.14 -9.72 13.26
CA HIS A 55 -8.52 -10.07 11.97
C HIS A 55 -7.82 -8.87 11.32
N GLN A 56 -8.46 -7.70 11.32
CA GLN A 56 -7.84 -6.46 10.84
C GLN A 56 -6.66 -6.04 11.70
N ALA A 57 -6.75 -6.20 13.03
CA ALA A 57 -5.64 -5.94 13.94
C ALA A 57 -4.45 -6.84 13.67
N PHE A 58 -4.70 -8.14 13.46
CA PHE A 58 -3.65 -9.11 13.13
C PHE A 58 -3.01 -8.84 11.77
N TYR A 59 -3.79 -8.46 10.77
CA TYR A 59 -3.28 -8.05 9.47
C TYR A 59 -2.35 -6.83 9.60
N ILE A 60 -2.85 -5.73 10.18
CA ILE A 60 -2.15 -4.44 10.25
C ILE A 60 -0.91 -4.51 11.16
N PHE A 61 -1.00 -5.12 12.34
CA PHE A 61 0.10 -5.11 13.30
C PHE A 61 0.94 -6.39 13.28
N GLY A 62 0.33 -7.52 12.92
CA GLY A 62 1.02 -8.80 12.81
C GLY A 62 1.77 -8.92 11.49
N LEU A 63 1.03 -8.97 10.37
CA LEU A 63 1.63 -9.13 9.03
C LEU A 63 2.35 -7.86 8.59
N ASP A 64 1.63 -6.74 8.54
CA ASP A 64 2.21 -5.47 8.08
C ASP A 64 3.03 -4.78 9.15
N GLY A 65 2.98 -5.19 10.42
CA GLY A 65 3.85 -4.66 11.46
C GLY A 65 5.09 -5.53 11.64
N VAL A 66 4.94 -6.61 12.40
CA VAL A 66 6.04 -7.48 12.79
C VAL A 66 6.61 -8.26 11.58
N GLY A 67 5.74 -8.79 10.71
CA GLY A 67 6.16 -9.52 9.52
C GLY A 67 6.98 -8.65 8.58
N ALA A 68 6.48 -7.46 8.25
CA ALA A 68 7.18 -6.47 7.46
C ALA A 68 8.51 -6.02 8.11
N ALA A 69 8.55 -5.85 9.44
CA ALA A 69 9.75 -5.49 10.17
C ALA A 69 10.85 -6.55 10.03
N ILE A 70 10.51 -7.83 10.18
CA ILE A 70 11.46 -8.94 10.03
C ILE A 70 11.98 -9.01 8.60
N LEU A 71 11.09 -8.94 7.61
CA LEU A 71 11.46 -9.01 6.20
C LEU A 71 12.34 -7.83 5.79
N SER A 72 11.91 -6.60 6.10
CA SER A 72 12.66 -5.38 5.75
C SER A 72 14.00 -5.31 6.48
N GLY A 73 14.03 -5.69 7.75
CA GLY A 73 15.28 -5.76 8.51
C GLY A 73 16.26 -6.79 7.92
N GLY A 74 15.77 -7.97 7.53
CA GLY A 74 16.58 -8.99 6.86
C GLY A 74 17.16 -8.51 5.52
N ILE A 75 16.35 -7.87 4.68
CA ILE A 75 16.79 -7.32 3.38
C ILE A 75 17.86 -6.25 3.58
N ASN A 76 17.62 -5.29 4.48
CA ASN A 76 18.56 -4.21 4.78
C ASN A 76 19.88 -4.74 5.37
N PHE A 77 19.81 -5.73 6.26
CA PHE A 77 20.98 -6.43 6.77
C PHE A 77 21.77 -7.09 5.64
N GLY A 78 21.09 -7.81 4.74
CA GLY A 78 21.72 -8.47 3.59
C GLY A 78 22.42 -7.49 2.65
N ILE A 79 21.78 -6.36 2.35
CA ILE A 79 22.39 -5.28 1.54
C ILE A 79 23.64 -4.73 2.23
N ALA A 80 23.56 -4.40 3.53
CA ALA A 80 24.73 -3.94 4.29
C ALA A 80 25.83 -5.00 4.32
N TYR A 81 25.48 -6.27 4.45
CA TYR A 81 26.46 -7.35 4.43
C TYR A 81 27.19 -7.38 3.08
N GLY A 82 26.46 -7.37 1.96
CA GLY A 82 27.08 -7.32 0.63
C GLY A 82 27.94 -6.08 0.42
N MET A 83 27.49 -4.92 0.91
CA MET A 83 28.19 -3.66 0.67
C MET A 83 29.46 -3.52 1.52
N TYR A 84 29.39 -3.85 2.81
CA TYR A 84 30.49 -3.61 3.74
C TYR A 84 31.41 -4.83 3.89
N SER A 85 30.92 -6.07 3.78
CA SER A 85 31.72 -7.28 4.02
C SER A 85 32.77 -7.58 2.94
N PHE A 86 32.75 -6.88 1.81
CA PHE A 86 33.76 -7.04 0.74
C PHE A 86 34.66 -5.80 0.55
N GLN A 87 34.47 -4.74 1.34
CA GLN A 87 35.29 -3.53 1.22
C GLN A 87 36.67 -3.67 1.88
N ASN A 88 37.66 -3.00 1.27
CA ASN A 88 39.00 -2.82 1.80
C ASN A 88 39.03 -1.59 2.73
N LEU A 89 39.02 -1.82 4.04
CA LEU A 89 39.02 -0.75 5.04
C LEU A 89 40.28 0.13 5.01
N ALA A 90 41.39 -0.37 4.46
CA ALA A 90 42.64 0.38 4.34
C ALA A 90 42.53 1.54 3.32
N THR A 91 41.68 1.41 2.30
CA THR A 91 41.49 2.44 1.27
C THR A 91 40.18 3.20 1.46
N HIS A 92 39.13 2.55 1.95
CA HIS A 92 37.81 3.14 2.14
C HIS A 92 37.23 2.76 3.51
N PRO A 93 37.66 3.45 4.59
CA PRO A 93 37.14 3.19 5.93
C PRO A 93 35.65 3.51 6.02
N ILE A 94 34.94 2.78 6.88
CA ILE A 94 33.53 3.03 7.16
C ILE A 94 33.43 4.14 8.19
N ARG A 95 32.77 5.22 7.82
CA ARG A 95 32.70 6.47 8.56
C ARG A 95 31.25 6.86 8.84
N LEU A 96 31.03 7.71 9.86
CA LEU A 96 29.68 8.15 10.17
C LEU A 96 29.17 9.15 9.15
N PHE A 97 29.94 10.20 8.85
CA PHE A 97 29.49 11.31 8.01
C PHE A 97 30.22 11.41 6.67
N GLN A 98 31.54 11.22 6.65
CA GLN A 98 32.35 11.43 5.46
C GLN A 98 32.17 10.34 4.41
N LEU A 99 32.20 10.77 3.14
CA LEU A 99 32.22 9.89 1.97
C LEU A 99 33.58 9.17 1.84
N PRO A 100 33.67 8.02 1.14
CA PRO A 100 32.60 7.38 0.35
C PRO A 100 31.67 6.43 1.13
N ASN A 101 32.09 5.89 2.27
CA ASN A 101 31.34 4.88 3.04
C ASN A 101 30.70 5.50 4.28
N THR A 102 29.68 6.33 4.07
CA THR A 102 28.97 7.07 5.13
C THR A 102 27.76 6.29 5.66
N LEU A 103 27.73 5.99 6.95
CA LEU A 103 26.56 5.34 7.58
C LEU A 103 25.36 6.29 7.70
N ALA A 104 25.62 7.58 7.98
CA ALA A 104 24.56 8.57 8.09
C ALA A 104 23.87 8.80 6.73
N GLY A 105 24.64 8.85 5.64
CA GLY A 105 24.09 8.97 4.28
C GLY A 105 23.30 7.72 3.89
N ASP A 106 23.84 6.53 4.18
CA ASP A 106 23.14 5.26 3.98
C ASP A 106 21.79 5.21 4.68
N ALA A 107 21.70 5.74 5.90
CA ALA A 107 20.45 5.83 6.65
C ALA A 107 19.41 6.71 5.94
N VAL A 108 19.81 7.88 5.43
CA VAL A 108 18.91 8.77 4.68
C VAL A 108 18.37 8.06 3.44
N VAL A 109 19.26 7.45 2.66
CA VAL A 109 18.90 6.72 1.44
C VAL A 109 17.95 5.57 1.77
N THR A 110 18.23 4.83 2.85
CA THR A 110 17.37 3.73 3.31
C THR A 110 15.98 4.24 3.64
N ILE A 111 15.85 5.32 4.42
CA ILE A 111 14.54 5.88 4.79
C ILE A 111 13.78 6.34 3.54
N LEU A 112 14.44 7.05 2.62
CA LEU A 112 13.81 7.56 1.40
C LEU A 112 13.35 6.43 0.46
N VAL A 113 14.25 5.52 0.13
CA VAL A 113 13.98 4.45 -0.82
C VAL A 113 12.97 3.47 -0.25
N GLN A 114 13.11 3.08 1.02
CA GLN A 114 12.17 2.15 1.65
C GLN A 114 10.77 2.77 1.76
N THR A 115 10.61 4.01 2.24
CA THR A 115 9.28 4.64 2.32
C THR A 115 8.61 4.76 0.95
N MET A 116 9.38 5.07 -0.10
CA MET A 116 8.87 5.12 -1.47
C MET A 116 8.42 3.74 -1.97
N ILE A 117 9.27 2.72 -1.87
CA ILE A 117 8.96 1.37 -2.36
C ILE A 117 7.79 0.78 -1.57
N THR A 118 7.83 0.88 -0.24
CA THR A 118 6.79 0.37 0.65
C THR A 118 5.43 0.97 0.32
N TRP A 119 5.33 2.27 0.06
CA TRP A 119 4.06 2.91 -0.30
C TRP A 119 3.36 2.24 -1.47
N PHE A 120 4.10 1.89 -2.52
CA PHE A 120 3.56 1.22 -3.70
C PHE A 120 3.32 -0.27 -3.49
N ILE A 121 4.17 -0.95 -2.71
CA ILE A 121 3.94 -2.35 -2.34
C ILE A 121 2.64 -2.47 -1.55
N GLU A 122 2.41 -1.64 -0.54
CA GLU A 122 1.20 -1.65 0.28
C GLU A 122 -0.05 -1.33 -0.53
N LEU A 123 0.05 -0.40 -1.50
CA LEU A 123 -1.02 -0.14 -2.44
C LEU A 123 -1.44 -1.43 -3.17
N ILE A 124 -0.47 -2.15 -3.75
CA ILE A 124 -0.73 -3.36 -4.55
C ILE A 124 -1.24 -4.50 -3.65
N LEU A 125 -0.62 -4.72 -2.49
CA LEU A 125 -0.98 -5.81 -1.57
C LEU A 125 -2.37 -5.63 -0.98
N VAL A 126 -2.67 -4.44 -0.43
CA VAL A 126 -3.99 -4.16 0.15
C VAL A 126 -5.07 -4.24 -0.92
N GLU A 127 -4.81 -3.72 -2.13
CA GLU A 127 -5.77 -3.81 -3.23
C GLU A 127 -6.05 -5.27 -3.63
N HIS A 128 -4.99 -6.07 -3.79
CA HIS A 128 -5.12 -7.49 -4.07
C HIS A 128 -5.90 -8.24 -2.98
N ASP A 129 -5.60 -7.96 -1.71
CA ASP A 129 -6.24 -8.60 -0.57
C ASP A 129 -7.71 -8.18 -0.41
N LEU A 130 -8.05 -6.94 -0.80
CA LEU A 130 -9.42 -6.47 -0.88
C LEU A 130 -10.18 -7.12 -2.04
N LYS A 131 -9.58 -7.22 -3.23
CA LYS A 131 -10.17 -7.86 -4.42
C LYS A 131 -10.48 -9.35 -4.17
N ASN A 132 -9.58 -10.05 -3.49
CA ASN A 132 -9.78 -11.45 -3.10
C ASN A 132 -10.63 -11.61 -1.82
N GLY A 133 -10.96 -10.50 -1.16
CA GLY A 133 -11.72 -10.48 0.09
C GLY A 133 -10.99 -11.12 1.27
N ALA A 134 -9.67 -11.20 1.26
CA ALA A 134 -8.85 -11.64 2.39
C ALA A 134 -8.99 -10.69 3.59
N ILE A 135 -9.21 -9.40 3.32
CA ILE A 135 -9.53 -8.38 4.32
C ILE A 135 -10.74 -7.55 3.91
N ARG A 136 -11.40 -6.94 4.90
CA ARG A 136 -12.51 -6.01 4.67
C ARG A 136 -12.04 -4.56 4.90
N PRO A 137 -12.51 -3.60 4.09
CA PRO A 137 -12.21 -2.19 4.31
C PRO A 137 -12.68 -1.68 5.68
N ILE A 138 -12.01 -0.65 6.16
CA ILE A 138 -12.31 -0.02 7.45
C ILE A 138 -13.32 1.10 7.21
N GLY A 139 -14.56 0.91 7.68
CA GLY A 139 -15.61 1.90 7.52
C GLY A 139 -15.82 2.81 8.74
N PHE A 140 -15.42 2.41 9.93
CA PHE A 140 -15.89 3.09 11.15
C PHE A 140 -15.46 4.56 11.29
N TYR A 141 -14.42 5.01 10.60
CA TYR A 141 -13.98 6.40 10.62
C TYR A 141 -14.91 7.32 9.81
N ARG A 142 -15.17 8.52 10.34
CA ARG A 142 -15.89 9.57 9.63
C ARG A 142 -15.03 10.14 8.50
N GLU A 143 -15.65 10.34 7.34
CA GLU A 143 -14.99 10.91 6.17
C GLU A 143 -14.54 12.36 6.44
N PRO A 144 -13.32 12.75 6.04
CA PRO A 144 -12.84 14.12 6.23
C PRO A 144 -13.62 15.09 5.32
N VAL A 145 -14.05 16.22 5.89
CA VAL A 145 -14.76 17.29 5.16
C VAL A 145 -13.79 18.29 4.53
N ARG A 146 -12.65 18.54 5.17
CA ARG A 146 -11.71 19.60 4.75
C ARG A 146 -10.94 19.23 3.47
N PRO A 147 -10.74 20.16 2.51
CA PRO A 147 -10.10 19.87 1.22
C PRO A 147 -8.70 19.24 1.34
N LEU A 148 -7.87 19.72 2.27
CA LEU A 148 -6.50 19.19 2.46
C LEU A 148 -6.48 17.72 2.88
N TRP A 149 -7.34 17.34 3.84
CA TRP A 149 -7.42 15.96 4.32
C TRP A 149 -8.04 15.02 3.29
N ARG A 150 -9.00 15.52 2.51
CA ARG A 150 -9.56 14.79 1.37
C ARG A 150 -8.52 14.56 0.29
N TRP A 151 -7.79 15.61 -0.08
CA TRP A 151 -6.67 15.48 -1.00
C TRP A 151 -5.70 14.43 -0.46
N LEU A 152 -5.20 14.57 0.78
CA LEU A 152 -4.23 13.65 1.39
C LEU A 152 -4.68 12.19 1.30
N MET A 153 -5.97 11.91 1.53
CA MET A 153 -6.56 10.57 1.47
C MET A 153 -6.96 10.11 0.05
N LEU A 154 -6.59 10.86 -0.99
CA LEU A 154 -6.96 10.62 -2.39
C LEU A 154 -8.50 10.52 -2.58
N LEU A 155 -9.25 11.36 -1.87
CA LEU A 155 -10.70 11.48 -1.98
C LEU A 155 -11.08 12.63 -2.93
N ALA A 156 -12.21 12.47 -3.62
CA ALA A 156 -12.75 13.50 -4.49
C ALA A 156 -13.18 14.76 -3.71
N PRO A 157 -13.02 15.98 -4.26
CA PRO A 157 -13.49 17.20 -3.62
C PRO A 157 -15.02 17.19 -3.35
N ILE A 158 -15.45 17.94 -2.34
CA ILE A 158 -16.88 18.20 -2.07
C ILE A 158 -17.18 19.59 -2.63
N GLU A 159 -18.23 19.73 -3.44
CA GLU A 159 -18.72 21.04 -3.89
C GLU A 159 -19.65 21.69 -2.85
N ASP A 160 -19.78 23.01 -2.93
CA ASP A 160 -20.68 23.81 -2.08
C ASP A 160 -22.13 23.38 -2.30
N GLY A 161 -22.62 22.52 -1.40
CA GLY A 161 -23.86 21.76 -1.58
C GLY A 161 -23.79 20.33 -1.03
N GLY A 162 -22.61 19.87 -0.61
CA GLY A 162 -22.42 18.55 0.00
C GLY A 162 -22.40 17.41 -1.01
N GLN A 163 -22.50 17.72 -2.31
CA GLN A 163 -22.37 16.74 -3.38
C GLN A 163 -20.89 16.43 -3.62
N VAL A 164 -20.57 15.14 -3.70
CA VAL A 164 -19.23 14.67 -4.05
C VAL A 164 -19.15 14.63 -5.57
N VAL A 165 -18.33 15.49 -6.15
CA VAL A 165 -18.08 15.48 -7.61
C VAL A 165 -17.18 14.29 -7.91
N PRO A 166 -17.46 13.45 -8.92
CA PRO A 166 -16.54 12.39 -9.30
C PRO A 166 -15.17 13.02 -9.59
N ALA A 167 -14.12 12.49 -8.96
CA ALA A 167 -12.78 13.00 -9.15
C ALA A 167 -12.45 12.90 -10.65
N ARG A 168 -12.39 14.05 -11.34
CA ARG A 168 -11.96 14.12 -12.74
C ARG A 168 -10.64 13.36 -12.84
N SER A 169 -10.57 12.38 -13.74
CA SER A 169 -9.37 11.56 -13.92
C SER A 169 -8.17 12.50 -14.10
N LYS A 170 -7.32 12.57 -13.07
CA LYS A 170 -6.13 13.41 -13.13
C LYS A 170 -5.25 12.82 -14.23
N LYS A 171 -4.63 13.68 -15.02
CA LYS A 171 -3.59 13.24 -15.95
C LYS A 171 -2.52 12.49 -15.16
N TRP A 172 -2.05 11.38 -15.70
CA TRP A 172 -1.05 10.50 -15.07
C TRP A 172 0.10 11.22 -14.33
N PRO A 173 0.75 12.27 -14.88
CA PRO A 173 1.83 12.97 -14.17
C PRO A 173 1.37 13.67 -12.88
N ALA A 174 0.16 14.25 -12.85
CA ALA A 174 -0.36 14.92 -11.65
C ALA A 174 -0.66 13.91 -10.53
N PHE A 175 -1.11 12.71 -10.89
CA PHE A 175 -1.31 11.62 -9.93
C PHE A 175 0.02 11.17 -9.30
N ILE A 176 1.07 11.02 -10.10
CA ILE A 176 2.40 10.64 -9.62
C ILE A 176 2.96 11.69 -8.65
N VAL A 177 2.85 12.98 -8.97
CA VAL A 177 3.28 14.07 -8.09
C VAL A 177 2.54 14.02 -6.75
N ASP A 178 1.22 13.76 -6.75
CA ASP A 178 0.46 13.62 -5.51
C ASP A 178 1.00 12.45 -4.64
N GLN A 179 1.37 11.32 -5.23
CA GLN A 179 1.98 10.21 -4.48
C GLN A 179 3.32 10.61 -3.86
N PHE A 180 4.19 11.26 -4.65
CA PHE A 180 5.49 11.71 -4.15
C PHE A 180 5.38 12.69 -2.99
N ILE A 181 4.36 13.56 -2.96
CA ILE A 181 4.18 14.45 -1.81
C ILE A 181 3.80 13.66 -0.55
N ARG A 182 2.94 12.64 -0.62
CA ARG A 182 2.60 11.79 0.54
C ARG A 182 3.79 11.00 1.04
N ILE A 183 4.52 10.39 0.11
CA ILE A 183 5.77 9.69 0.40
C ILE A 183 6.74 10.66 1.08
N GLY A 184 6.87 11.89 0.55
CA GLY A 184 7.68 12.95 1.13
C GLY A 184 7.29 13.31 2.56
N LEU A 185 5.99 13.39 2.87
CA LEU A 185 5.52 13.64 4.23
C LEU A 185 5.89 12.51 5.19
N ILE A 186 5.68 11.25 4.79
CA ILE A 186 6.03 10.08 5.61
C ILE A 186 7.56 10.00 5.77
N PHE A 187 8.31 10.27 4.71
CA PHE A 187 9.76 10.35 4.72
C PHE A 187 10.26 11.39 5.72
N VAL A 188 9.73 12.62 5.69
CA VAL A 188 10.15 13.70 6.60
C VAL A 188 9.92 13.30 8.05
N VAL A 189 8.73 12.77 8.38
CA VAL A 189 8.43 12.31 9.74
C VAL A 189 9.38 11.18 10.15
N SER A 190 9.58 10.19 9.28
CA SER A 190 10.46 9.04 9.53
C SER A 190 11.93 9.45 9.66
N PHE A 191 12.36 10.42 8.87
CA PHE A 191 13.71 10.98 8.90
C PHE A 191 13.99 11.60 10.26
N PHE A 192 13.17 12.53 10.73
CA PHE A 192 13.40 13.15 12.03
C PHE A 192 13.28 12.15 13.19
N LEU A 193 12.34 11.20 13.09
CA LEU A 193 12.12 10.21 14.13
C LEU A 193 13.25 9.18 14.23
N LEU A 194 13.82 8.73 13.11
CA LEU A 194 14.74 7.60 13.09
C LEU A 194 16.18 7.99 12.80
N TRP A 195 16.43 8.98 11.95
CA TRP A 195 17.79 9.35 11.56
C TRP A 195 18.56 9.98 12.72
N ALA A 196 17.96 10.91 13.46
CA ALA A 196 18.66 11.57 14.57
C ALA A 196 19.01 10.58 15.72
N PRO A 197 18.09 9.72 16.19
CA PRO A 197 18.45 8.67 17.15
C PRO A 197 19.47 7.68 16.61
N ALA A 198 19.36 7.27 15.33
CA ALA A 198 20.33 6.40 14.67
C ALA A 198 21.75 7.00 14.71
N VAL A 199 21.90 8.25 14.31
CA VAL A 199 23.18 8.98 14.36
C VAL A 199 23.67 9.10 15.80
N GLY A 200 22.81 9.44 16.76
CA GLY A 200 23.18 9.52 18.17
C GLY A 200 23.73 8.21 18.73
N ILE A 201 23.08 7.08 18.42
CA ILE A 201 23.54 5.74 18.81
C ILE A 201 24.87 5.41 18.13
N LEU A 202 25.03 5.72 16.84
CA LEU A 202 26.28 5.49 16.12
C LEU A 202 27.44 6.32 16.67
N VAL A 203 27.21 7.59 17.03
CA VAL A 203 28.20 8.44 17.71
C VAL A 203 28.65 7.83 19.03
N ALA A 204 27.73 7.24 19.80
CA ALA A 204 28.04 6.64 21.09
C ALA A 204 28.89 5.36 20.99
N ILE A 205 28.73 4.59 19.90
CA ILE A 205 29.43 3.31 19.69
C ILE A 205 30.71 3.49 18.85
N GLY A 206 30.73 4.48 17.97
CA GLY A 206 31.81 4.71 17.02
C GLY A 206 33.12 5.15 17.70
N LYS A 207 34.25 4.80 17.07
CA LYS A 207 35.56 5.27 17.53
C LYS A 207 35.86 6.61 16.89
N ARG A 208 35.97 7.66 17.70
CA ARG A 208 36.33 8.99 17.20
C ARG A 208 37.75 8.98 16.63
N GLY A 209 37.92 9.60 15.47
CA GLY A 209 39.24 9.84 14.86
C GLY A 209 40.17 10.61 15.79
N THR A 210 41.47 10.40 15.63
CA THR A 210 42.52 11.09 16.39
C THR A 210 43.12 12.25 15.59
N GLY A 211 43.53 13.32 16.27
CA GLY A 211 44.19 14.46 15.64
C GLY A 211 43.19 15.43 15.00
N SER A 212 43.37 15.74 13.71
CA SER A 212 42.51 16.65 12.94
C SER A 212 41.22 16.01 12.42
N ASP A 213 41.05 14.71 12.62
CA ASP A 213 39.86 13.99 12.16
C ASP A 213 38.71 14.07 13.16
N TRP A 214 37.56 14.52 12.69
CA TRP A 214 36.37 14.76 13.50
C TRP A 214 35.32 13.65 13.38
N ASP A 215 35.53 12.66 12.51
CA ASP A 215 34.54 11.62 12.22
C ASP A 215 34.66 10.39 13.14
N TRP A 216 33.64 9.53 13.10
CA TRP A 216 33.56 8.28 13.82
C TRP A 216 33.75 7.10 12.89
N TYR A 217 34.56 6.14 13.32
CA TYR A 217 34.95 4.96 12.56
C TYR A 217 34.29 3.70 13.12
N PHE A 218 33.92 2.81 12.19
CA PHE A 218 33.26 1.56 12.52
C PHE A 218 34.01 0.35 11.95
N GLN A 219 33.88 -0.76 12.65
CA GLN A 219 34.36 -2.04 12.16
C GLN A 219 33.45 -2.56 11.06
N LYS A 220 34.05 -3.30 10.13
CA LYS A 220 33.36 -3.89 8.98
C LYS A 220 32.33 -4.95 9.35
N GLN A 221 32.56 -5.67 10.44
CA GLN A 221 31.69 -6.76 10.86
C GLN A 221 30.69 -6.28 11.91
N TRP A 222 29.44 -6.70 11.71
CA TRP A 222 28.28 -6.51 12.58
C TRP A 222 27.77 -5.09 12.74
N ALA A 223 28.63 -4.08 12.92
CA ALA A 223 28.17 -2.71 13.16
C ALA A 223 27.27 -2.16 12.04
N PRO A 224 27.70 -2.10 10.76
CA PRO A 224 26.84 -1.57 9.71
C PRO A 224 25.68 -2.51 9.35
N GLN A 225 25.86 -3.83 9.47
CA GLN A 225 24.82 -4.81 9.12
C GLN A 225 23.67 -4.78 10.14
N ILE A 226 24.00 -4.83 11.43
CA ILE A 226 23.01 -4.72 12.51
C ILE A 226 22.34 -3.34 12.44
N PHE A 227 23.12 -2.27 12.25
CA PHE A 227 22.60 -0.92 12.11
C PHE A 227 21.52 -0.85 11.01
N LYS A 228 21.86 -1.28 9.79
CA LYS A 228 20.94 -1.19 8.65
C LYS A 228 19.74 -2.11 8.83
N GLY A 229 19.95 -3.32 9.36
CA GLY A 229 18.87 -4.27 9.63
C GLY A 229 17.88 -3.75 10.68
N VAL A 230 18.36 -3.20 11.79
CA VAL A 230 17.52 -2.61 12.83
C VAL A 230 16.79 -1.37 12.31
N LEU A 231 17.50 -0.47 11.61
CA LEU A 231 16.89 0.73 11.03
C LEU A 231 15.77 0.37 10.05
N GLY A 232 16.02 -0.54 9.12
CA GLY A 232 15.04 -0.99 8.13
C GLY A 232 13.84 -1.69 8.76
N GLY A 233 14.08 -2.54 9.77
CA GLY A 233 13.03 -3.24 10.50
C GLY A 233 12.14 -2.30 11.32
N ILE A 234 12.73 -1.37 12.08
CA ILE A 234 11.97 -0.36 12.84
C ILE A 234 11.20 0.56 11.89
N LEU A 235 11.82 0.98 10.78
CA LEU A 235 11.16 1.82 9.79
C LEU A 235 9.93 1.12 9.19
N ALA A 236 10.04 -0.16 8.84
CA ALA A 236 8.89 -0.93 8.38
C ALA A 236 7.84 -1.04 9.49
N LEU A 237 8.21 -1.51 10.69
CA LEU A 237 7.30 -1.66 11.83
C LEU A 237 6.42 -0.42 12.08
N LEU A 238 6.96 0.78 11.86
CA LEU A 238 6.25 2.04 12.04
C LEU A 238 5.48 2.49 10.81
N THR A 239 5.98 2.25 9.61
CA THR A 239 5.39 2.82 8.38
C THR A 239 4.41 1.89 7.68
N THR A 240 4.67 0.58 7.60
CA THR A 240 3.78 -0.37 6.90
C THR A 240 2.38 -0.45 7.52
N PRO A 241 2.20 -0.56 8.86
CA PRO A 241 0.85 -0.56 9.45
C PRO A 241 0.07 0.73 9.16
N VAL A 242 0.76 1.87 9.12
CA VAL A 242 0.17 3.18 8.85
C VAL A 242 -0.27 3.28 7.39
N MET A 243 0.56 2.81 6.46
CA MET A 243 0.25 2.78 5.02
C MET A 243 -0.89 1.79 4.73
N ALA A 244 -0.86 0.58 5.29
CA ALA A 244 -1.93 -0.40 5.15
C ALA A 244 -3.27 0.15 5.69
N SER A 245 -3.24 0.75 6.88
CA SER A 245 -4.41 1.40 7.47
C SER A 245 -4.94 2.53 6.59
N PHE A 246 -4.06 3.36 6.02
CA PHE A 246 -4.42 4.43 5.10
C PHE A 246 -5.23 3.89 3.90
N TRP A 247 -4.74 2.83 3.25
CA TRP A 247 -5.42 2.23 2.11
C TRP A 247 -6.76 1.58 2.50
N LEU A 248 -6.80 0.83 3.61
CA LEU A 248 -8.02 0.18 4.10
C LEU A 248 -9.13 1.18 4.47
N VAL A 249 -8.77 2.31 5.08
CA VAL A 249 -9.72 3.37 5.43
C VAL A 249 -10.22 4.10 4.19
N ARG A 250 -9.31 4.41 3.26
CA ARG A 250 -9.65 5.04 1.98
C ARG A 250 -10.68 4.21 1.21
N GLU A 251 -10.43 2.91 1.03
CA GLU A 251 -11.38 2.04 0.33
C GLU A 251 -12.70 1.88 1.09
N GLY A 252 -12.67 1.93 2.43
CA GLY A 252 -13.88 1.94 3.24
C GLY A 252 -14.79 3.14 2.97
N TRP A 253 -14.20 4.32 2.73
CA TRP A 253 -14.95 5.50 2.32
C TRP A 253 -15.45 5.41 0.87
N ARG A 254 -14.68 4.86 -0.06
CA ARG A 254 -15.10 4.69 -1.46
C ARG A 254 -16.29 3.75 -1.60
N LEU A 255 -16.24 2.59 -0.95
CA LEU A 255 -17.36 1.63 -0.96
C LEU A 255 -18.63 2.21 -0.34
N ARG A 256 -18.53 3.05 0.69
CA ARG A 256 -19.71 3.74 1.28
C ARG A 256 -20.40 4.68 0.29
N ARG A 257 -19.67 5.16 -0.72
CA ARG A 257 -20.22 6.00 -1.79
C ARG A 257 -20.73 5.19 -3.00
N GLY A 258 -20.65 3.86 -2.94
CA GLY A 258 -20.99 2.99 -4.06
C GLY A 258 -19.98 3.07 -5.22
N GLU A 259 -18.75 3.54 -4.96
CA GLU A 259 -17.67 3.47 -5.94
C GLU A 259 -17.08 2.06 -5.98
N PRO A 260 -16.75 1.53 -7.18
CA PRO A 260 -16.08 0.23 -7.28
C PRO A 260 -14.69 0.28 -6.65
N ILE A 261 -14.26 -0.87 -6.10
CA ILE A 261 -12.88 -1.11 -5.66
C ILE A 261 -11.93 -0.76 -6.82
N MET A 262 -10.75 -0.19 -6.53
CA MET A 262 -9.78 0.23 -7.57
C MET A 262 -9.65 -0.81 -8.70
N GLU A 263 -9.83 -0.41 -9.96
CA GLU A 263 -9.54 -1.26 -11.13
C GLU A 263 -8.05 -1.23 -11.46
#